data_AF-A0A0T7BV66-F1
#
_entry.id   AF-A0A0T7BV66-F1
#
_cell.length_a   1.000
_cell.length_b   1.000
_cell.length_c   1.000
_cell.angle_alpha   90.00
_cell.angle_beta   90.00
_cell.angle_gamma   90.00
#
_symmetry.space_group_name_H-M   'P 1'
#
loop_
_entity.id
_entity.type
_entity.pdbx_description
1 polymer ?
#
loop_
_entity_poly.entity_id
_entity_poly.type
_entity_poly.pdbx_seq_one_letter_code
_entity_poly.pdbx_strand_id
1 'polypeptide(L)'
;MSELELHPLLSHLPEDALKEFTEWCIFEQAIAAGFEFTPDNSRLEGLLTPYYIEELVDQFVTATRNSIEGGLAALLAGKKADAHALQGIAIVVDFISLYVLYLVPKGKNNTLTTDEKLVEASQEQYNKLQEISQKYVTS
;
A
#
# COMPACT_ATOMS: atom_id res chain seq x y z
N MET A 1 15.58 -13.66 8.12
CA MET A 1 15.24 -12.30 8.55
C MET A 1 13.77 -12.30 8.91
N SER A 2 13.39 -11.70 10.03
CA SER A 2 11.98 -11.61 10.44
C SER A 2 11.23 -10.76 9.42
N GLU A 3 10.15 -11.27 8.82
CA GLU A 3 9.22 -10.43 8.05
C GLU A 3 8.71 -9.32 8.98
N LEU A 4 8.87 -8.06 8.58
CA LEU A 4 8.29 -6.93 9.31
C LEU A 4 6.79 -6.89 8.97
N GLU A 5 5.98 -7.32 9.92
CA GLU A 5 4.53 -7.40 9.74
C GLU A 5 3.89 -6.04 10.03
N LEU A 6 3.22 -5.48 9.03
CA LEU A 6 2.48 -4.21 9.15
C LEU A 6 1.11 -4.41 9.79
N HIS A 7 0.46 -5.54 9.52
CA HIS A 7 -0.93 -5.81 9.89
C HIS A 7 -1.25 -5.59 11.39
N PRO A 8 -0.37 -5.89 12.38
CA PRO A 8 -0.67 -5.60 13.78
C PRO A 8 -0.81 -4.10 14.04
N LEU A 9 0.02 -3.28 13.39
CA LEU A 9 0.01 -1.82 13.53
C LEU A 9 -1.23 -1.20 12.86
N LEU A 10 -1.58 -1.68 11.67
CA LEU A 10 -2.69 -1.14 10.87
C LEU A 10 -4.02 -1.17 11.64
N SER A 11 -4.28 -2.22 12.41
CA SER A 11 -5.52 -2.39 13.17
C SER A 11 -5.76 -1.33 14.27
N HIS A 12 -4.73 -0.60 14.67
CA HIS A 12 -4.78 0.34 15.79
C HIS A 12 -4.69 1.80 15.36
N LEU A 13 -4.54 2.06 14.06
CA LEU A 13 -4.38 3.41 13.54
C LEU A 13 -5.74 4.07 13.23
N PRO A 14 -5.87 5.38 13.47
CA PRO A 14 -7.05 6.12 13.02
C PRO A 14 -7.12 6.15 11.50
N GLU A 15 -8.32 6.34 10.95
CA GLU A 15 -8.56 6.31 9.51
C GLU A 15 -7.69 7.32 8.75
N ASP A 16 -7.44 8.50 9.33
CA ASP A 16 -6.59 9.52 8.70
C ASP A 16 -5.12 9.09 8.58
N ALA A 17 -4.61 8.33 9.55
CA ALA A 17 -3.27 7.73 9.47
C ALA A 17 -3.22 6.63 8.40
N LEU A 18 -4.28 5.84 8.30
CA LEU A 18 -4.41 4.80 7.27
C LEU A 18 -4.50 5.42 5.86
N LYS A 19 -5.17 6.57 5.73
CA LYS A 19 -5.22 7.36 4.49
C LYS A 19 -3.84 7.86 4.10
N GLU A 20 -3.12 8.51 5.02
CA GLU A 20 -1.77 9.03 4.76
C GLU A 20 -0.81 7.91 4.34
N PHE A 21 -0.88 6.75 5.00
CA PHE A 21 -0.06 5.60 4.63
C PHE A 21 -0.44 5.03 3.25
N THR A 22 -1.73 4.96 2.93
CA THR A 22 -2.21 4.52 1.61
C THR A 22 -1.70 5.44 0.51
N GLU A 23 -1.82 6.76 0.70
CA GLU A 23 -1.33 7.77 -0.24
C GLU A 23 0.18 7.66 -0.44
N TRP A 24 0.94 7.45 0.64
CA TRP A 24 2.37 7.25 0.56
C TRP A 24 2.75 6.01 -0.25
N CYS A 25 2.11 4.87 0.01
CA CYS A 25 2.35 3.63 -0.74
C CYS A 25 2.15 3.83 -2.25
N ILE A 26 1.08 4.53 -2.63
CA ILE A 26 0.71 4.74 -4.04
C ILE A 26 1.57 5.84 -4.70
N PHE A 27 1.64 7.02 -4.09
CA PHE A 27 2.22 8.20 -4.73
C PHE A 27 3.72 8.38 -4.50
N GLU A 28 4.29 7.73 -3.49
CA GLU A 28 5.74 7.78 -3.26
C GLU A 28 6.37 6.45 -3.66
N GLN A 29 6.00 5.35 -3.00
CA GLN A 29 6.73 4.09 -3.18
C GLN A 29 6.52 3.48 -4.56
N ALA A 30 5.27 3.37 -5.04
CA ALA A 30 5.00 2.80 -6.36
C ALA A 30 5.52 3.70 -7.50
N ILE A 31 5.37 5.03 -7.38
CA ILE A 31 5.89 5.98 -8.37
C ILE A 31 7.42 5.94 -8.42
N ALA A 32 8.12 5.86 -7.28
CA ALA A 32 9.57 5.72 -7.25
C ALA A 32 10.04 4.45 -8.00
N ALA A 33 9.28 3.36 -7.91
CA ALA A 33 9.53 2.14 -8.67
C ALA A 33 9.18 2.25 -10.17
N GLY A 34 8.48 3.30 -10.58
CA GLY A 34 8.14 3.60 -11.97
C GLY A 34 6.72 3.19 -12.39
N PHE A 35 5.83 2.96 -11.42
CA PHE A 35 4.40 2.78 -11.66
C PHE A 35 3.72 4.15 -11.63
N GLU A 36 3.61 4.77 -12.80
CA GLU A 36 2.95 6.07 -12.95
C GLU A 36 1.43 5.93 -12.74
N PHE A 37 0.87 6.80 -11.92
CA PHE A 37 -0.55 6.84 -11.62
C PHE A 37 -0.99 8.29 -11.41
N THR A 38 -2.16 8.63 -11.96
CA THR A 38 -2.81 9.92 -11.76
C THR A 38 -4.27 9.63 -11.42
N PRO A 39 -4.72 9.94 -10.20
CA PRO A 39 -6.09 9.65 -9.78
C PRO A 39 -7.05 10.62 -10.46
N ASP A 40 -8.28 10.16 -10.67
CA ASP A 40 -9.42 11.01 -10.98
C ASP A 40 -9.90 11.68 -9.69
N ASN A 41 -9.37 12.87 -9.43
CA ASN A 41 -9.70 13.66 -8.24
C ASN A 41 -11.19 14.03 -8.14
N SER A 42 -11.92 14.06 -9.26
CA SER A 42 -13.35 14.36 -9.24
C SER A 42 -14.17 13.26 -8.55
N ARG A 43 -13.63 12.04 -8.51
CA ARG A 43 -14.21 10.88 -7.81
C ARG A 43 -13.77 10.79 -6.34
N LEU A 44 -12.72 11.50 -5.95
CA LEU A 44 -12.19 11.51 -4.59
C LEU A 44 -12.74 12.67 -3.74
N GLU A 45 -13.15 13.76 -4.38
CA GLU A 45 -13.58 14.98 -3.71
C GLU A 45 -14.83 14.75 -2.85
N GLY A 46 -14.77 15.19 -1.59
CA GLY A 46 -15.89 15.12 -0.65
C GLY A 46 -16.18 13.73 -0.07
N LEU A 47 -15.40 12.70 -0.42
CA LEU A 47 -15.50 11.39 0.21
C LEU A 47 -15.02 11.43 1.67
N LEU A 48 -15.71 10.66 2.53
CA LEU A 48 -15.19 10.35 3.87
C LEU A 48 -13.95 9.46 3.74
N THR A 49 -13.07 9.50 4.74
CA THR A 49 -11.77 8.84 4.73
C THR A 49 -11.80 7.36 4.29
N PRO A 50 -12.72 6.49 4.77
CA PRO A 50 -12.77 5.10 4.32
C PRO A 50 -13.11 4.96 2.83
N TYR A 51 -14.09 5.73 2.36
CA TYR A 51 -14.49 5.70 0.95
C TYR A 51 -13.42 6.31 0.04
N TYR A 52 -12.69 7.33 0.52
CA TYR A 52 -11.53 7.88 -0.19
C TYR A 52 -10.46 6.81 -0.40
N ILE A 53 -10.13 6.05 0.66
CA ILE A 53 -9.12 4.97 0.59
C ILE A 53 -9.58 3.89 -0.40
N GLU A 54 -10.82 3.42 -0.31
CA GLU A 54 -11.37 2.41 -1.21
C GLU A 54 -11.32 2.86 -2.68
N GLU A 55 -11.78 4.07 -2.96
CA GLU A 55 -11.82 4.64 -4.30
C GLU A 55 -10.41 4.86 -4.87
N LEU A 56 -9.47 5.37 -4.07
CA LEU A 56 -8.08 5.55 -4.49
C LEU A 56 -7.41 4.20 -4.81
N VAL A 57 -7.64 3.19 -3.98
CA VAL A 57 -7.11 1.83 -4.18
C VAL A 57 -7.70 1.18 -5.43
N ASP A 58 -9.02 1.29 -5.66
CA ASP A 58 -9.67 0.77 -6.87
C ASP A 58 -9.09 1.38 -8.15
N GLN A 59 -8.92 2.71 -8.17
CA GLN A 59 -8.33 3.40 -9.31
C GLN A 59 -6.88 2.94 -9.57
N PHE A 60 -6.06 2.85 -8.52
CA PHE A 60 -4.66 2.44 -8.66
C PHE A 60 -4.53 1.00 -9.14
N VAL A 61 -5.28 0.07 -8.52
CA VAL A 61 -5.27 -1.35 -8.89
C VAL A 61 -5.79 -1.53 -10.32
N THR A 62 -6.83 -0.82 -10.72
CA THR A 62 -7.35 -0.87 -12.10
C THR A 62 -6.31 -0.39 -13.11
N ALA A 63 -5.54 0.65 -12.78
CA ALA A 63 -4.48 1.16 -13.64
C ALA A 63 -3.29 0.19 -13.79
N THR A 64 -2.97 -0.57 -12.74
CA THR A 64 -1.73 -1.36 -12.66
C THR A 64 -1.93 -2.87 -12.86
N ARG A 65 -3.14 -3.41 -12.65
CA ARG A 65 -3.42 -4.86 -12.73
C ARG A 65 -3.44 -5.46 -14.14
N ASN A 66 -3.46 -4.63 -15.18
CA ASN A 66 -3.64 -5.11 -16.57
C ASN A 66 -2.38 -5.79 -17.15
N SER A 67 -1.24 -5.72 -16.44
CA SER A 67 -0.05 -6.51 -16.76
C SER A 67 -0.06 -7.87 -16.05
N ILE A 68 0.77 -8.81 -16.51
CA ILE A 68 0.94 -10.11 -15.85
C ILE A 68 1.48 -9.90 -14.43
N GLU A 69 2.45 -9.00 -14.28
CA GLU A 69 3.06 -8.64 -13.01
C GLU A 69 2.02 -8.06 -12.05
N GLY A 70 1.16 -7.16 -12.55
CA GLY A 70 0.09 -6.55 -11.77
C GLY A 70 -0.98 -7.55 -11.35
N GLY A 71 -1.40 -8.45 -12.24
CA GLY A 71 -2.34 -9.52 -11.91
C GLY A 71 -1.78 -10.48 -10.84
N LEU A 72 -0.51 -10.88 -10.96
CA LEU A 72 0.14 -11.75 -9.99
C LEU A 72 0.32 -11.07 -8.62
N ALA A 73 0.76 -9.81 -8.61
CA ALA A 73 0.91 -9.04 -7.37
C ALA A 73 -0.44 -8.89 -6.65
N ALA A 74 -1.52 -8.63 -7.37
CA ALA A 74 -2.86 -8.50 -6.79
C ALA A 74 -3.33 -9.81 -6.16
N LEU A 75 -3.09 -10.95 -6.83
CA LEU A 75 -3.42 -12.27 -6.31
C LEU A 75 -2.65 -12.60 -5.03
N LEU A 76 -1.35 -12.33 -5.01
CA LEU A 76 -0.49 -12.59 -3.83
C LEU A 76 -0.87 -11.68 -2.66
N ALA A 77 -1.12 -10.40 -2.93
CA ALA A 77 -1.55 -9.43 -1.94
C ALA A 77 -2.90 -9.80 -1.33
N GLY A 78 -3.90 -10.12 -2.16
CA GLY A 78 -5.23 -10.55 -1.68
C GLY A 78 -5.15 -11.78 -0.79
N LYS A 79 -4.42 -12.81 -1.22
CA LYS A 79 -4.24 -14.03 -0.42
C LYS A 79 -3.56 -13.76 0.93
N LYS A 80 -2.55 -12.88 0.96
CA LYS A 80 -1.83 -12.57 2.21
C LYS A 80 -2.65 -11.66 3.13
N ALA A 81 -3.37 -10.68 2.59
CA ALA A 81 -4.28 -9.81 3.35
C ALA A 81 -5.44 -10.60 3.98
N ASP A 82 -6.05 -11.51 3.22
CA ASP A 82 -7.10 -12.41 3.74
C ASP A 82 -6.61 -13.24 4.93
N ALA A 83 -5.35 -13.66 4.92
CA ALA A 83 -4.75 -14.44 6.01
C ALA A 83 -4.49 -13.61 7.27
N HIS A 84 -4.31 -12.29 7.16
CA HIS A 84 -4.13 -11.40 8.31
C HIS A 84 -5.46 -11.10 9.04
N ALA A 85 -6.61 -11.40 8.42
CA ALA A 85 -7.94 -11.29 9.01
C ALA A 85 -8.27 -9.92 9.65
N LEU A 86 -7.75 -8.84 9.06
CA LEU A 86 -8.08 -7.48 9.46
C LEU A 86 -9.54 -7.14 9.12
N GLN A 87 -10.09 -6.14 9.80
CA GLN A 87 -11.47 -5.69 9.64
C GLN A 87 -11.56 -4.22 9.25
N GLY A 88 -12.69 -3.84 8.66
CA GLY A 88 -12.95 -2.46 8.25
C GLY A 88 -11.91 -1.98 7.23
N ILE A 89 -11.60 -0.68 7.24
CA ILE A 89 -10.71 -0.10 6.24
C ILE A 89 -9.26 -0.60 6.33
N ALA A 90 -8.84 -1.14 7.48
CA ALA A 90 -7.50 -1.68 7.66
C ALA A 90 -7.19 -2.85 6.72
N ILE A 91 -8.19 -3.65 6.32
CA ILE A 91 -7.98 -4.75 5.35
C ILE A 91 -7.62 -4.20 3.95
N VAL A 92 -8.23 -3.09 3.55
CA VAL A 92 -7.98 -2.44 2.26
C VAL A 92 -6.58 -1.85 2.25
N VAL A 93 -6.16 -1.24 3.37
CA VAL A 93 -4.83 -0.65 3.55
C VAL A 93 -3.74 -1.72 3.57
N ASP A 94 -3.99 -2.85 4.24
CA ASP A 94 -3.08 -3.99 4.24
C ASP A 94 -2.93 -4.57 2.82
N PHE A 95 -4.05 -4.79 2.13
CA PHE A 95 -4.04 -5.23 0.74
C PHE A 95 -3.21 -4.30 -0.16
N ILE A 96 -3.43 -2.99 -0.14
CA ILE A 96 -2.69 -2.07 -1.01
C ILE A 96 -1.21 -2.02 -0.65
N SER A 97 -0.86 -2.07 0.64
CA SER A 97 0.55 -2.11 1.05
C SER A 97 1.27 -3.36 0.52
N LEU A 98 0.63 -4.53 0.60
CA LEU A 98 1.12 -5.79 0.06
C LEU A 98 1.17 -5.76 -1.47
N TYR A 99 0.17 -5.15 -2.11
CA TYR A 99 0.11 -5.04 -3.55
C TYR A 99 1.29 -4.22 -4.08
N VAL A 100 1.52 -3.05 -3.49
CA VAL A 100 2.68 -2.20 -3.81
C VAL A 100 3.99 -2.94 -3.49
N LEU A 101 4.09 -3.63 -2.36
CA LEU A 101 5.27 -4.41 -1.98
C LEU A 101 5.64 -5.47 -3.04
N TYR A 102 4.64 -6.13 -3.63
CA TYR A 102 4.86 -7.11 -4.69
C TYR A 102 5.08 -6.49 -6.09
N LEU A 103 4.56 -5.28 -6.33
CA LEU A 103 4.77 -4.54 -7.57
C LEU A 103 6.17 -3.94 -7.66
N VAL A 104 6.64 -3.29 -6.60
CA VAL A 104 7.87 -2.47 -6.58
C VAL A 104 9.11 -3.21 -7.13
N PRO A 105 9.37 -4.48 -6.79
CA PRO A 105 10.49 -5.25 -7.37
C PRO A 105 10.43 -5.42 -8.90
N LYS A 106 9.25 -5.26 -9.50
CA LYS A 106 8.99 -5.38 -10.95
C LYS A 106 8.99 -4.02 -11.66
N GLY A 107 9.17 -2.94 -10.91
CA GLY A 107 9.20 -1.60 -11.46
C GLY A 107 10.40 -1.35 -12.38
N LYS A 108 10.18 -0.57 -13.45
CA LYS A 108 11.21 -0.23 -14.45
C LYS A 108 12.42 0.52 -13.87
N ASN A 109 12.25 1.17 -12.72
CA ASN A 109 13.31 1.92 -12.03
C ASN A 109 14.10 1.06 -11.02
N ASN A 110 13.70 -0.19 -10.79
CA ASN A 110 14.39 -1.07 -9.86
C ASN A 110 15.72 -1.58 -10.46
N THR A 111 16.81 -1.35 -9.74
CA THR A 111 18.16 -1.84 -10.12
C THR A 111 18.64 -3.01 -9.26
N LEU A 112 17.90 -3.37 -8.22
CA LEU A 112 18.23 -4.46 -7.29
C LEU A 112 17.63 -5.79 -7.74
N THR A 113 18.10 -6.90 -7.17
CA THR A 113 17.39 -8.18 -7.32
C THR A 113 16.00 -8.12 -6.69
N THR A 114 15.10 -9.04 -7.09
CA THR A 114 13.74 -9.05 -6.54
C THR A 114 13.72 -9.20 -5.02
N ASP A 115 14.56 -10.08 -4.46
CA ASP A 115 14.60 -10.35 -3.03
C ASP A 115 15.16 -9.16 -2.24
N GLU A 116 16.24 -8.55 -2.72
CA GLU A 116 16.79 -7.33 -2.11
C GLU A 116 15.78 -6.19 -2.13
N LYS A 117 15.10 -5.98 -3.26
CA LYS A 117 14.12 -4.90 -3.35
C LYS A 117 12.89 -5.15 -2.48
N LEU A 118 12.47 -6.40 -2.32
CA LEU A 118 11.36 -6.76 -1.44
C LEU A 118 11.70 -6.47 0.03
N VAL A 119 12.93 -6.81 0.46
CA VAL A 119 13.41 -6.50 1.82
C VAL A 119 13.46 -4.99 2.04
N GLU A 120 14.03 -4.25 1.10
CA GLU A 120 14.11 -2.79 1.17
C GLU A 120 12.72 -2.14 1.23
N ALA A 121 11.82 -2.50 0.33
CA ALA A 121 10.47 -1.96 0.26
C ALA A 121 9.63 -2.29 1.52
N SER A 122 9.80 -3.49 2.09
CA SER A 122 9.17 -3.87 3.35
C SER A 122 9.67 -3.02 4.51
N GLN A 123 10.98 -2.77 4.56
CA GLN A 123 11.57 -1.90 5.59
C GLN A 123 11.12 -0.44 5.44
N GLU A 124 11.06 0.08 4.22
CA GLU A 124 10.54 1.43 3.93
C GLU A 124 9.08 1.58 4.41
N GLN A 125 8.21 0.63 4.05
CA GLN A 125 6.81 0.63 4.50
C GLN A 125 6.71 0.60 6.03
N TYR A 126 7.47 -0.26 6.69
CA TYR A 126 7.48 -0.35 8.15
C TYR A 126 7.93 0.97 8.80
N ASN A 127 9.03 1.55 8.30
CA ASN A 127 9.55 2.82 8.81
C ASN A 127 8.53 3.94 8.62
N LYS A 128 7.89 4.01 7.46
CA LYS A 128 6.87 5.04 7.20
C LYS A 128 5.65 4.86 8.09
N LEU A 129 5.18 3.62 8.27
CA LEU A 129 4.05 3.35 9.15
C LEU A 129 4.36 3.71 10.61
N GLN A 130 5.60 3.46 11.06
CA GLN A 130 6.07 3.90 12.37
C GLN A 130 6.07 5.42 12.50
N GLU A 131 6.61 6.15 11.52
CA GLU A 131 6.60 7.62 11.49
C GLU A 131 5.16 8.18 11.58
N ILE A 132 4.25 7.66 10.76
CA ILE A 132 2.84 8.05 10.77
C ILE A 132 2.20 7.69 12.12
N SER A 133 2.42 6.49 12.65
CA SER A 133 1.84 6.10 13.94
C SER A 133 2.26 7.05 15.07
N GLN A 134 3.53 7.48 15.12
CA GLN A 134 4.02 8.43 16.11
C GLN A 134 3.33 9.79 16.01
N LYS A 135 3.10 10.28 14.78
CA LYS A 135 2.39 11.55 14.51
C LYS A 135 0.97 11.55 15.08
N TYR A 136 0.27 10.42 14.98
CA TYR A 136 -1.12 10.30 15.43
C TYR A 136 -1.29 9.83 16.88
N VAL A 137 -0.24 9.28 17.51
CA VAL A 137 -0.22 8.95 18.96
C VAL A 137 -0.11 10.21 19.83
N THR A 138 0.39 11.32 19.29
CA THR A 138 0.58 12.60 20.02
C THR A 138 -0.49 13.66 19.74
N SER A 139 -1.56 13.31 19.01
CA SER A 139 -2.64 14.23 18.62
C SER A 139 -3.91 14.05 19.46
#